data_AF-A0A7W8HXQ3-F1
#
_entry.id   AF-A0A7W8HXQ3-F1
#
_cell.length_a   1.000
_cell.length_b   1.000
_cell.length_c   1.000
_cell.angle_alpha   90.00
_cell.angle_beta   90.00
_cell.angle_gamma   90.00
#
_symmetry.space_group_name_H-M   'P 1'
#
loop_
_entity.id
_entity.type
_entity.pdbx_description
1 polymer ?
#
loop_
_entity_poly.entity_id
_entity_poly.type
_entity_poly.pdbx_seq_one_letter_code
_entity_poly.pdbx_strand_id
1 'polypeptide(L)'
;MIAAALAQDDPTHHLANREYGAMICERADGVLTISPVVWGDPIFDAGGTWVNPGEQPTVPVDIDACGIGSTPLAMIHTHPSTGGAGAIPSWNDAQWVAAINARRGDNHGRIYVVAIDGTSFRIEVYDQSNAGAWETGERGPEVNPNAQPCTLDAVQ
;
A
#
# COMPACT_ATOMS: atom_id res chain seq x y z
N MET A 1 2.94 2.94 19.58
CA MET A 1 1.85 2.92 18.58
C MET A 1 1.82 1.66 17.71
N ILE A 2 2.95 0.98 17.44
CA ILE A 2 2.96 -0.33 16.72
C ILE A 2 2.23 -1.45 17.50
N ALA A 3 2.31 -1.45 18.84
CA ALA A 3 1.64 -2.45 19.67
C ALA A 3 0.10 -2.40 19.60
N ALA A 4 -0.51 -1.27 19.22
CA ALA A 4 -1.96 -1.16 19.02
C ALA A 4 -2.40 -1.66 17.64
N ALA A 5 -1.52 -1.60 16.63
CA ALA A 5 -1.77 -2.20 15.32
C ALA A 5 -1.62 -3.74 15.35
N LEU A 6 -0.74 -4.25 16.22
CA LEU A 6 -0.56 -5.69 16.45
C LEU A 6 -1.60 -6.31 17.41
N ALA A 7 -2.36 -5.49 18.12
CA ALA A 7 -3.42 -5.91 19.04
C ALA A 7 -4.82 -5.86 18.38
N GLN A 8 -4.91 -6.06 17.06
CA GLN A 8 -6.21 -6.23 16.40
C GLN A 8 -6.80 -7.59 16.80
N ASP A 9 -7.43 -7.61 17.98
CA ASP A 9 -8.24 -8.71 18.53
C ASP A 9 -9.55 -8.94 17.73
N ASP A 10 -9.68 -8.39 16.51
CA ASP A 10 -10.78 -8.71 15.61
C ASP A 10 -10.34 -9.84 14.67
N PRO A 11 -10.87 -11.07 14.84
CA PRO A 11 -10.51 -12.22 13.99
C PRO A 11 -10.89 -12.02 12.51
N THR A 12 -11.62 -10.96 12.17
CA THR A 12 -11.98 -10.61 10.79
C THR A 12 -11.01 -9.63 10.11
N HIS A 13 -10.06 -9.05 10.87
CA HIS A 13 -9.03 -8.12 10.40
C HIS A 13 -7.66 -8.81 10.35
N HIS A 14 -7.48 -9.68 9.37
CA HIS A 14 -6.21 -10.37 9.14
C HIS A 14 -5.44 -9.69 8.00
N LEU A 15 -4.25 -9.16 8.29
CA LEU A 15 -3.41 -8.44 7.32
C LEU A 15 -3.09 -9.27 6.06
N ALA A 16 -3.00 -10.61 6.20
CA ALA A 16 -2.78 -11.50 5.07
C ALA A 16 -4.08 -11.89 4.32
N ASN A 17 -5.23 -11.31 4.67
CA ASN A 17 -6.53 -11.68 4.10
C ASN A 17 -7.29 -10.50 3.47
N ARG A 18 -6.73 -9.28 3.52
CA ARG A 18 -7.38 -8.08 2.99
C ARG A 18 -6.31 -7.11 2.49
N GLU A 19 -6.70 -6.26 1.56
CA GLU A 19 -5.94 -5.06 1.26
C GLU A 19 -6.26 -3.97 2.28
N TYR A 20 -5.24 -3.23 2.65
CA TYR A 20 -5.31 -2.05 3.50
C TYR A 20 -4.72 -0.87 2.76
N GLY A 21 -5.23 0.31 3.03
CA GLY A 21 -4.74 1.52 2.39
C GLY A 21 -4.88 2.74 3.26
N ALA A 22 -3.98 3.69 3.04
CA ALA A 22 -4.01 5.00 3.69
C ALA A 22 -3.22 6.01 2.86
N MET A 23 -3.54 7.29 3.01
CA MET A 23 -2.76 8.38 2.45
C MET A 23 -1.70 8.85 3.45
N ILE A 24 -0.49 9.11 2.97
CA ILE A 24 0.50 9.93 3.65
C ILE A 24 0.24 11.37 3.22
N CYS A 25 0.07 12.24 4.19
CA CYS A 25 -0.36 13.61 4.00
C CYS A 25 0.63 14.56 4.65
N GLU A 26 0.83 15.72 4.03
CA GLU A 26 1.54 16.85 4.60
C GLU A 26 0.54 17.92 4.99
N ARG A 27 0.52 18.29 6.26
CA ARG A 27 -0.28 19.42 6.75
C ARG A 27 0.40 20.73 6.36
N ALA A 28 -0.35 21.84 6.38
CA ALA A 28 0.17 23.17 6.07
C ALA A 28 1.37 23.63 6.95
N ASP A 29 1.54 23.03 8.14
CA ASP A 29 2.67 23.26 9.04
C ASP A 29 3.88 22.35 8.76
N GLY A 30 3.85 21.55 7.69
CA GLY A 30 4.89 20.60 7.30
C GLY A 30 4.86 19.28 8.07
N VAL A 31 3.89 19.08 8.96
CA VAL A 31 3.76 17.83 9.71
C VAL A 31 3.23 16.71 8.80
N LEU A 32 3.94 15.58 8.79
CA LEU A 32 3.47 14.37 8.14
C LEU A 32 2.44 13.64 8.99
N THR A 33 1.32 13.28 8.40
CA THR A 33 0.26 12.47 9.01
C THR A 33 -0.13 11.34 8.09
N ILE A 34 -0.73 10.30 8.66
CA ILE A 34 -1.38 9.24 7.89
C ILE A 34 -2.90 9.45 8.03
N SER A 35 -3.64 9.35 6.93
CA SER A 35 -5.10 9.34 6.96
C SER A 35 -5.63 8.16 7.77
N PRO A 36 -6.94 8.08 8.07
CA PRO A 36 -7.52 6.83 8.54
C PRO A 36 -7.14 5.67 7.62
N VAL A 37 -6.78 4.54 8.23
CA VAL A 37 -6.55 3.29 7.51
C VAL A 37 -7.89 2.72 7.10
N VAL A 38 -8.05 2.46 5.81
CA VAL A 38 -9.21 1.76 5.23
C VAL A 38 -8.81 0.35 4.84
N TRP A 39 -9.80 -0.54 4.72
CA TRP A 39 -9.59 -1.94 4.35
C TRP A 39 -10.67 -2.42 3.39
N GLY A 40 -10.30 -3.34 2.52
CA GLY A 40 -11.21 -4.02 1.59
C GLY A 40 -11.96 -5.19 2.23
N ASP A 41 -12.77 -5.87 1.42
CA ASP A 41 -13.43 -7.12 1.78
C ASP A 41 -12.43 -8.28 1.96
N PRO A 42 -12.78 -9.35 2.72
CA PRO A 42 -11.93 -10.53 2.84
C PRO A 42 -11.68 -11.17 1.47
N ILE A 43 -10.43 -11.57 1.24
CA ILE A 43 -10.03 -12.27 0.02
C ILE A 43 -10.24 -13.77 0.18
N PHE A 44 -9.91 -14.31 1.35
CA PHE A 44 -10.05 -15.71 1.73
C PHE A 44 -11.12 -15.90 2.81
N ASP A 45 -11.85 -17.00 2.73
CA ASP A 45 -12.76 -17.45 3.79
C ASP A 45 -12.00 -18.06 4.98
N ALA A 46 -12.73 -18.49 6.01
CA ALA A 46 -12.14 -19.12 7.21
C ALA A 46 -11.39 -20.44 6.93
N GLY A 47 -11.61 -21.06 5.75
CA GLY A 47 -10.90 -22.25 5.30
C GLY A 47 -9.69 -21.95 4.40
N GLY A 48 -9.37 -20.67 4.15
CA GLY A 48 -8.29 -20.26 3.25
C GLY A 48 -8.65 -20.33 1.77
N THR A 49 -9.93 -20.46 1.42
CA THR A 49 -10.39 -20.48 0.03
C THR A 49 -10.63 -19.06 -0.45
N TRP A 50 -10.13 -18.70 -1.63
CA TRP A 50 -10.40 -17.40 -2.23
C TRP A 50 -11.92 -17.26 -2.46
N VAL A 51 -12.53 -16.27 -1.82
CA VAL A 51 -13.97 -16.01 -1.82
C VAL A 51 -14.47 -15.67 -3.23
N ASN A 52 -13.77 -14.76 -3.93
CA ASN A 52 -14.11 -14.30 -5.28
C ASN A 52 -12.91 -14.49 -6.25
N PRO A 53 -12.63 -15.73 -6.67
CA PRO A 53 -11.49 -16.00 -7.54
C PRO A 53 -11.63 -15.29 -8.90
N GLY A 54 -10.62 -14.50 -9.25
CA GLY A 54 -10.59 -13.73 -10.50
C GLY A 54 -11.10 -12.30 -10.40
N GLU A 55 -11.71 -11.91 -9.27
CA GLU A 55 -11.92 -10.51 -8.94
C GLU A 55 -10.64 -9.97 -8.27
N GLN A 56 -10.15 -8.83 -8.74
CA GLN A 56 -9.03 -8.17 -8.10
C GLN A 56 -9.51 -7.63 -6.74
N PRO A 57 -8.82 -7.95 -5.63
CA PRO A 57 -9.10 -7.31 -4.36
C PRO A 57 -8.99 -5.79 -4.51
N THR A 58 -9.78 -5.05 -3.74
CA THR A 58 -9.74 -3.59 -3.77
C THR A 58 -9.89 -3.03 -2.37
N VAL A 59 -9.21 -1.92 -2.13
CA VAL A 59 -9.39 -1.07 -0.95
C VAL A 59 -9.77 0.35 -1.39
N PRO A 60 -10.87 0.93 -0.87
CA PRO A 60 -11.36 2.23 -1.32
C PRO A 60 -10.63 3.39 -0.64
N VAL A 61 -9.36 3.61 -1.01
CA VAL A 61 -8.60 4.76 -0.51
C VAL A 61 -9.13 6.05 -1.13
N ASP A 62 -9.41 7.05 -0.29
CA ASP A 62 -9.83 8.39 -0.73
C ASP A 62 -8.64 9.35 -0.69
N ILE A 63 -8.34 10.01 -1.82
CA ILE A 63 -7.26 10.99 -1.93
C ILE A 63 -7.51 12.23 -1.07
N ASP A 64 -8.77 12.54 -0.82
CA ASP A 64 -9.20 13.65 0.02
C ASP A 64 -9.22 13.28 1.51
N ALA A 65 -8.87 12.03 1.87
CA ALA A 65 -8.78 11.58 3.27
C ALA A 65 -7.69 12.31 4.09
N CYS A 66 -6.81 13.07 3.44
CA CYS A 66 -5.86 13.96 4.10
C CYS A 66 -6.53 15.12 4.86
N GLY A 67 -7.79 15.41 4.57
CA GLY A 67 -8.53 16.50 5.18
C GLY A 67 -8.21 17.87 4.56
N ILE A 68 -9.02 18.85 4.91
CA ILE A 68 -8.92 20.22 4.37
C ILE A 68 -7.57 20.84 4.76
N GLY A 69 -6.87 21.40 3.78
CA GLY A 69 -5.60 22.10 3.99
C GLY A 69 -4.37 21.19 4.12
N SER A 70 -4.55 19.88 3.93
CA SER A 70 -3.46 18.92 3.81
C SER A 70 -3.23 18.52 2.34
N THR A 71 -1.99 18.25 1.99
CA THR A 71 -1.57 17.83 0.65
C THR A 71 -1.28 16.32 0.67
N PRO A 72 -1.85 15.51 -0.23
CA PRO A 72 -1.44 14.12 -0.36
C PRO A 72 -0.01 14.04 -0.91
N LEU A 73 0.80 13.17 -0.32
CA LEU A 73 2.19 12.92 -0.72
C LEU A 73 2.35 11.54 -1.34
N ALA A 74 1.73 10.55 -0.71
CA ALA A 74 1.87 9.16 -1.11
C ALA A 74 0.67 8.34 -0.67
N MET A 75 0.51 7.16 -1.26
CA MET A 75 -0.41 6.14 -0.80
C MET A 75 0.38 4.97 -0.20
N ILE A 76 -0.12 4.41 0.89
CA ILE A 76 0.28 3.09 1.38
C ILE A 76 -0.82 2.13 0.92
N HIS A 77 -0.42 1.01 0.34
CA HIS A 77 -1.34 -0.02 -0.14
C HIS A 77 -0.74 -1.40 0.10
N THR A 78 -1.51 -2.33 0.65
CA THR A 78 -1.01 -3.68 0.96
C THR A 78 -1.58 -4.71 0.00
N HIS A 79 -0.73 -5.56 -0.56
CA HIS A 79 -1.13 -6.78 -1.27
C HIS A 79 -0.92 -7.98 -0.34
N PRO A 80 -2.00 -8.63 0.14
CA PRO A 80 -1.86 -9.93 0.78
C PRO A 80 -1.38 -10.95 -0.25
N SER A 81 -0.33 -11.70 0.07
CA SER A 81 0.27 -12.65 -0.85
C SER A 81 -0.71 -13.78 -1.17
N THR A 82 -1.07 -13.92 -2.44
CA THR A 82 -1.68 -15.15 -2.98
C THR A 82 -0.63 -16.05 -3.66
N GLY A 83 0.67 -15.79 -3.47
CA GLY A 83 1.78 -16.47 -4.14
C GLY A 83 2.99 -15.57 -4.43
N GLY A 84 3.97 -16.05 -5.19
CA GLY A 84 5.28 -15.40 -5.40
C GLY A 84 5.31 -14.10 -6.24
N ALA A 85 4.16 -13.48 -6.51
CA ALA A 85 4.12 -12.14 -7.08
C ALA A 85 4.65 -11.18 -6.00
N GLY A 86 5.72 -10.43 -6.32
CA GLY A 86 6.29 -9.45 -5.38
C GLY A 86 5.30 -8.33 -5.05
N ALA A 87 5.74 -7.26 -4.41
CA ALA A 87 4.90 -6.09 -4.16
C ALA A 87 4.75 -5.24 -5.44
N ILE A 88 4.28 -5.86 -6.52
CA ILE A 88 4.08 -5.24 -7.83
C ILE A 88 2.73 -4.50 -7.80
N PRO A 89 2.67 -3.20 -8.14
CA PRO A 89 1.43 -2.46 -8.16
C PRO A 89 0.50 -3.01 -9.25
N SER A 90 -0.80 -2.87 -9.04
CA SER A 90 -1.79 -3.02 -10.11
C SER A 90 -1.80 -1.79 -11.03
N TRP A 91 -2.54 -1.88 -12.15
CA TRP A 91 -2.82 -0.69 -12.97
C TRP A 91 -3.57 0.40 -12.18
N ASN A 92 -4.49 0.00 -11.29
CA ASN A 92 -5.21 0.94 -10.43
C ASN A 92 -4.26 1.63 -9.45
N ASP A 93 -3.28 0.90 -8.89
CA ASP A 93 -2.22 1.50 -8.10
C ASP A 93 -1.44 2.51 -8.94
N ALA A 94 -0.98 2.15 -10.14
CA ALA A 94 -0.23 3.08 -10.98
C ALA A 94 -0.96 4.42 -11.26
N GLN A 95 -2.30 4.41 -11.34
CA GLN A 95 -3.09 5.64 -11.48
C GLN A 95 -3.01 6.57 -10.27
N TRP A 96 -2.80 6.03 -9.07
CA TRP A 96 -2.68 6.83 -7.86
C TRP A 96 -1.48 7.77 -7.88
N VAL A 97 -0.35 7.34 -8.46
CA VAL A 97 0.80 8.24 -8.68
C VAL A 97 0.37 9.45 -9.50
N ALA A 98 -0.37 9.24 -10.59
CA ALA A 98 -0.87 10.32 -11.44
C ALA A 98 -1.89 11.22 -10.71
N ALA A 99 -2.79 10.64 -9.92
CA ALA A 99 -3.78 11.39 -9.15
C ALA A 99 -3.13 12.27 -8.07
N ILE A 100 -2.15 11.73 -7.33
CA ILE A 100 -1.37 12.46 -6.33
C ILE A 100 -0.61 13.61 -7.00
N ASN A 101 0.09 13.32 -8.10
CA ASN A 101 0.80 14.33 -8.89
C ASN A 101 -0.12 15.47 -9.34
N ALA A 102 -1.29 15.13 -9.89
CA ALA A 102 -2.27 16.13 -10.32
C ALA A 102 -2.75 17.00 -9.17
N ARG A 103 -2.98 16.42 -7.98
CA ARG A 103 -3.42 17.15 -6.79
C ARG A 103 -2.34 18.09 -6.25
N ARG A 104 -1.08 17.69 -6.37
CA ARG A 104 0.09 18.47 -5.94
C ARG A 104 0.51 19.53 -6.95
N GLY A 105 0.19 19.32 -8.23
CA GLY A 105 0.74 20.10 -9.33
C GLY A 105 2.24 19.82 -9.54
N ASP A 106 2.74 18.65 -9.15
CA ASP A 106 4.12 18.21 -9.34
C ASP A 106 4.21 16.72 -9.70
N ASN A 107 5.41 16.15 -9.79
CA ASN A 107 5.64 14.75 -10.16
C ASN A 107 6.26 13.88 -9.04
N HIS A 108 6.00 14.22 -7.78
CA HIS A 108 6.63 13.57 -6.61
C HIS A 108 5.75 12.53 -5.91
N GLY A 109 4.57 12.23 -6.44
CA GLY A 109 3.65 11.24 -5.91
C GLY A 109 4.26 9.84 -5.87
N ARG A 110 4.02 9.14 -4.76
CA ARG A 110 4.55 7.79 -4.51
C ARG A 110 3.47 6.82 -4.05
N ILE A 111 3.74 5.54 -4.26
CA ILE A 111 2.97 4.45 -3.66
C ILE A 111 3.94 3.51 -2.97
N TYR A 112 3.60 3.18 -1.73
CA TYR A 112 4.27 2.17 -0.94
C TYR A 112 3.42 0.91 -1.02
N VAL A 113 3.86 -0.06 -1.81
CA VAL A 113 3.20 -1.34 -1.96
C VAL A 113 3.80 -2.31 -0.96
N VAL A 114 2.98 -2.81 -0.04
CA VAL A 114 3.41 -3.73 1.01
C VAL A 114 2.92 -5.13 0.68
N ALA A 115 3.80 -6.03 0.27
CA ALA A 115 3.46 -7.44 0.13
C ALA A 115 3.60 -8.15 1.48
N ILE A 116 2.59 -8.93 1.88
CA ILE A 116 2.56 -9.64 3.17
C ILE A 116 2.43 -11.14 2.92
N ASP A 117 3.41 -11.92 3.41
CA ASP A 117 3.40 -13.39 3.38
C ASP A 117 3.64 -13.93 4.80
N GLY A 118 2.55 -14.33 5.46
CA GLY A 118 2.59 -14.75 6.86
C GLY A 118 3.17 -13.66 7.77
N THR A 119 4.38 -13.87 8.28
CA THR A 119 5.11 -12.90 9.12
C THR A 119 6.12 -12.06 8.37
N SER A 120 6.42 -12.39 7.11
CA SER A 120 7.36 -11.65 6.27
C SER A 120 6.63 -10.58 5.48
N PHE A 121 7.31 -9.46 5.22
CA PHE A 121 6.71 -8.38 4.45
C PHE A 121 7.75 -7.57 3.70
N ARG A 122 7.37 -7.15 2.50
CA ARG A 122 8.21 -6.35 1.61
C ARG A 122 7.54 -5.02 1.35
N ILE A 123 8.28 -3.92 1.46
CA ILE A 123 7.78 -2.58 1.14
C ILE A 123 8.50 -2.08 -0.11
N GLU A 124 7.83 -2.10 -1.24
CA GLU A 124 8.34 -1.56 -2.50
C GLU A 124 7.77 -0.16 -2.75
N VAL A 125 8.59 0.71 -3.32
CA VAL A 125 8.24 2.10 -3.58
C VAL A 125 8.10 2.32 -5.09
N TYR A 126 6.99 2.90 -5.49
CA TYR A 126 6.71 3.25 -6.88
C TYR A 126 6.41 4.73 -7.03
N ASP A 127 6.90 5.32 -8.12
CA ASP A 127 6.67 6.72 -8.51
C ASP A 127 6.52 6.83 -10.04
N GLN A 128 6.55 8.04 -10.59
CA GLN A 128 6.34 8.25 -12.04
C GLN A 128 7.35 7.47 -12.91
N SER A 129 8.57 7.22 -12.42
CA SER A 129 9.63 6.59 -13.20
C SER A 129 9.44 5.08 -13.38
N ASN A 130 8.78 4.41 -12.44
CA ASN A 130 8.63 2.95 -12.42
C ASN A 130 7.18 2.48 -12.17
N ALA A 131 6.19 3.38 -12.13
CA ALA A 131 4.78 3.01 -11.99
C ALA A 131 4.28 2.08 -13.11
N GLY A 132 4.97 1.96 -14.25
CA GLY A 132 4.68 0.99 -15.32
C GLY A 132 5.03 -0.47 -14.98
N ALA A 133 5.60 -0.72 -13.80
CA ALA A 133 5.98 -2.05 -13.33
C ALA A 133 4.85 -3.09 -13.36
N TRP A 134 3.59 -2.66 -13.27
CA TRP A 134 2.43 -3.54 -13.38
C TRP A 134 2.36 -4.27 -14.73
N GLU A 135 2.93 -3.71 -15.80
CA GLU A 135 2.95 -4.31 -17.15
C GLU A 135 4.04 -5.39 -17.28
N THR A 136 5.16 -5.19 -16.58
CA THR A 136 6.40 -5.96 -16.79
C THR A 136 6.73 -6.88 -15.61
N GLY A 137 6.04 -6.72 -14.49
CA GLY A 137 6.36 -7.39 -13.22
C GLY A 137 7.65 -6.87 -12.56
N GLU A 138 8.08 -5.66 -12.91
CA GLU A 138 9.28 -5.05 -12.34
C GLU A 138 9.10 -4.77 -10.84
N ARG A 139 10.16 -5.03 -10.07
CA ARG A 139 10.19 -4.73 -8.65
C ARG A 139 10.67 -3.29 -8.43
N GLY A 140 9.97 -2.57 -7.56
CA GLY A 140 10.36 -1.24 -7.14
C GLY A 140 11.54 -1.27 -6.17
N PRO A 141 12.20 -0.12 -5.90
CA PRO A 141 13.10 0.01 -4.78
C PRO A 141 12.43 -0.43 -3.48
N GLU A 142 13.12 -1.28 -2.73
CA GLU A 142 12.63 -1.78 -1.45
C GLU A 142 13.17 -0.95 -0.29
N VAL A 143 12.33 -0.74 0.72
CA VAL A 143 12.72 -0.13 2.00
C VAL A 143 12.41 -1.05 3.16
N ASN A 144 13.25 -0.98 4.19
CA ASN A 144 13.05 -1.70 5.44
C ASN A 144 11.96 -1.01 6.31
N PRO A 145 11.56 -1.60 7.46
CA PRO A 145 10.54 -1.02 8.33
C PRO A 145 10.87 0.37 8.90
N ASN A 146 12.14 0.78 8.82
CA ASN A 146 12.60 2.12 9.20
C ASN A 146 12.69 3.08 7.99
N ALA A 147 12.09 2.72 6.86
CA ALA A 147 12.11 3.45 5.60
C ALA A 147 13.51 3.68 5.01
N GLN A 148 14.50 2.84 5.35
CA GLN A 148 15.82 2.89 4.75
C GLN A 148 15.89 1.96 3.54
N PRO A 149 16.56 2.36 2.44
CA PRO A 149 16.74 1.49 1.28
C PRO A 149 17.34 0.13 1.67
N CYS A 150 16.71 -0.94 1.22
CA CYS A 150 17.29 -2.29 1.31
C CYS A 150 18.38 -2.45 0.24
N THR A 151 19.41 -3.24 0.55
CA THR A 151 20.27 -3.82 -0.48
C THR A 151 19.48 -4.86 -1.25
N LEU A 152 19.63 -4.94 -2.58
CA LEU A 152 18.82 -5.77 -3.50
C LEU A 152 18.65 -7.26 -3.11
N ASP A 153 19.51 -7.80 -2.23
CA ASP A 153 19.50 -9.21 -1.83
C ASP A 153 18.90 -9.50 -0.43
N ALA A 154 18.28 -8.51 0.23
CA ALA A 154 17.73 -8.69 1.59
C ALA A 154 16.21 -8.50 1.61
N VAL A 155 15.46 -9.58 1.33
CA VAL A 155 14.03 -9.65 1.66
C VAL A 155 13.89 -9.78 3.18
N GLN A 156 13.02 -8.98 3.80
CA GLN A 156 12.79 -8.95 5.26
C GLN A 156 11.49 -9.62 5.70
#